data_AF-A0A815QS32-F1
#
_entry.id   AF-A0A815QS32-F1
#
_cell.length_a   1.000
_cell.length_b   1.000
_cell.length_c   1.000
_cell.angle_alpha   90.00
_cell.angle_beta   90.00
_cell.angle_gamma   90.00
#
_symmetry.space_group_name_H-M   'P 1'
#
loop_
_entity.id
_entity.type
_entity.pdbx_description
1 polymer ?
#
loop_
_entity_poly.entity_id
_entity_poly.type
_entity_poly.pdbx_seq_one_letter_code
_entity_poly.pdbx_strand_id
1 'polypeptide(L)'
;MSNSIKVINRANKRIQIGFFKNRGPCQPSFDAEQTIEVEPNASKSVELAHEWEGRVQKVSGATTDPATWAEIHFNAWQNMTFADISLIRGYNGSMMFSSSDGTLHTGMTGNLWTE
;
A
#
# COMPACT_ATOMS: atom_id res chain seq x y z
N MET A 1 3.16 20.78 0.08
CA MET A 1 3.10 19.88 -1.09
C MET A 1 2.42 18.60 -0.62
N SER A 2 1.47 18.03 -1.37
CA SER A 2 0.89 16.71 -1.05
C SER A 2 1.66 15.61 -1.77
N ASN A 3 1.59 14.38 -1.26
CA ASN A 3 2.03 13.19 -1.99
C ASN A 3 0.81 12.51 -2.60
N SER A 4 1.01 11.71 -3.65
CA SER A 4 -0.07 10.90 -4.20
C SER A 4 0.35 9.47 -4.46
N ILE A 5 -0.58 8.53 -4.24
CA ILE A 5 -0.44 7.13 -4.61
C ILE A 5 -1.46 6.82 -5.69
N LYS A 6 -0.99 6.34 -6.85
CA LYS A 6 -1.84 5.78 -7.89
C LYS A 6 -1.97 4.27 -7.70
N VAL A 7 -3.14 3.83 -7.30
CA VAL A 7 -3.48 2.41 -7.18
C VAL A 7 -3.96 1.90 -8.52
N ILE A 8 -3.36 0.81 -9.01
CA ILE A 8 -3.73 0.15 -10.28
C ILE A 8 -4.22 -1.26 -9.96
N ASN A 9 -5.47 -1.55 -10.28
CA ASN A 9 -6.03 -2.89 -10.10
C ASN A 9 -5.76 -3.75 -11.34
N ARG A 10 -4.82 -4.70 -11.22
CA ARG A 10 -4.53 -5.69 -12.26
C ARG A 10 -5.30 -7.00 -12.09
N ALA A 11 -6.15 -7.12 -11.07
CA ALA A 11 -7.01 -8.28 -10.86
C ALA A 11 -8.25 -8.23 -11.77
N ASN A 12 -8.89 -9.39 -11.94
CA ASN A 12 -10.13 -9.53 -12.71
C ASN A 12 -11.40 -9.22 -11.90
N LYS A 13 -11.26 -8.74 -10.67
CA LYS A 13 -12.36 -8.36 -9.78
C LYS A 13 -12.10 -6.98 -9.18
N ARG A 14 -13.18 -6.27 -8.85
CA ARG A 14 -13.11 -5.03 -8.09
C ARG A 14 -12.40 -5.30 -6.76
N ILE A 15 -11.50 -4.40 -6.36
CA ILE A 15 -10.79 -4.47 -5.09
C ILE A 15 -11.11 -3.26 -4.23
N GLN A 16 -11.13 -3.46 -2.92
CA GLN A 16 -11.15 -2.40 -1.94
C GLN A 16 -9.75 -2.23 -1.37
N ILE A 17 -9.26 -0.99 -1.32
CA ILE A 17 -7.91 -0.64 -0.87
C ILE A 17 -8.03 0.37 0.26
N GLY A 18 -7.45 0.04 1.41
CA GLY A 18 -7.42 0.90 2.59
C GLY A 18 -6.06 1.55 2.76
N PHE A 19 -6.06 2.80 3.24
CA PHE A 19 -4.90 3.59 3.61
C PHE A 19 -4.92 3.79 5.12
N PHE A 20 -3.87 3.37 5.80
CA PHE A 20 -3.79 3.32 7.25
C PHE A 20 -2.57 4.12 7.70
N LYS A 21 -2.82 5.34 8.19
CA LYS A 21 -1.77 6.19 8.74
C LYS A 21 -1.29 5.65 10.08
N ASN A 22 0.01 5.68 10.34
CA ASN A 22 0.58 5.28 11.63
C ASN A 22 0.13 6.23 12.75
N ARG A 23 -0.03 5.71 13.97
CA ARG A 23 -0.44 6.48 15.17
C ARG A 23 0.72 7.00 16.00
N GLY A 24 1.93 6.57 15.66
CA GLY A 24 3.18 6.89 16.32
C GLY A 24 4.31 6.09 15.66
N PRO A 25 5.57 6.31 16.08
CA PRO A 25 6.71 5.61 15.52
C PRO A 25 6.52 4.10 15.59
N CYS A 26 6.54 3.43 14.43
CA CYS A 26 6.38 1.98 14.32
C CYS A 26 5.04 1.42 14.87
N GLN A 27 3.99 2.24 14.95
CA GLN A 27 2.66 1.83 15.45
C GLN A 27 1.61 1.84 14.33
N PRO A 28 1.42 0.72 13.62
CA PRO A 28 0.44 0.65 12.53
C PRO A 28 -0.99 0.79 13.04
N SER A 29 -1.79 1.61 12.36
CA SER A 29 -3.23 1.69 12.60
C SER A 29 -3.96 0.53 11.91
N PHE A 30 -5.08 0.10 12.51
CA PHE A 30 -6.06 -0.80 11.89
C PHE A 30 -7.35 -0.07 11.49
N ASP A 31 -7.45 1.21 11.84
CA ASP A 31 -8.51 2.08 11.37
C ASP A 31 -8.02 2.78 10.10
N ALA A 32 -8.70 2.51 8.99
CA ALA A 32 -8.39 3.12 7.71
C ALA A 32 -8.70 4.62 7.78
N GLU A 33 -7.73 5.45 7.44
CA GLU A 33 -7.93 6.89 7.26
C GLU A 33 -8.76 7.14 5.99
N GLN A 34 -8.51 6.35 4.94
CA GLN A 34 -9.23 6.41 3.67
C GLN A 34 -9.41 5.01 3.09
N THR A 35 -10.47 4.81 2.31
CA THR A 35 -10.70 3.58 1.55
C THR A 35 -11.21 3.92 0.16
N ILE A 36 -10.72 3.20 -0.84
CA ILE A 36 -11.17 3.32 -2.23
C ILE A 36 -11.57 1.97 -2.79
N GLU A 37 -12.51 1.97 -3.73
CA GLU A 37 -12.78 0.82 -4.60
C GLU A 37 -12.17 1.04 -5.98
N VAL A 38 -11.48 0.04 -6.53
CA VAL A 38 -10.86 0.12 -7.87
C VAL A 38 -11.39 -1.02 -8.73
N GLU A 39 -12.06 -0.67 -9.82
CA GLU A 39 -12.59 -1.65 -10.79
C GLU A 39 -11.46 -2.44 -11.48
N PRO A 40 -11.75 -3.63 -12.02
CA PRO A 40 -10.78 -4.41 -12.79
C PRO A 40 -10.11 -3.57 -13.89
N ASN A 41 -8.78 -3.65 -14.00
CA ASN A 41 -7.96 -2.92 -14.98
C ASN A 41 -8.04 -1.39 -14.89
N ALA A 42 -8.67 -0.83 -13.85
CA ALA A 42 -8.73 0.60 -13.63
C ALA A 42 -7.62 1.08 -12.68
N SER A 43 -7.50 2.40 -12.55
CA SER A 43 -6.64 3.04 -11.56
C SER A 43 -7.34 4.19 -10.85
N LYS A 44 -6.97 4.45 -9.60
CA LYS A 44 -7.40 5.63 -8.84
C LYS A 44 -6.20 6.24 -8.11
N SER A 45 -6.16 7.57 -8.06
CA SER A 45 -5.17 8.31 -7.28
C SER A 45 -5.76 8.74 -5.95
N VAL A 46 -4.94 8.71 -4.90
CA VAL A 46 -5.28 9.20 -3.57
C VAL A 46 -4.22 10.21 -3.14
N GLU A 47 -4.67 11.39 -2.76
CA GLU A 47 -3.83 12.43 -2.17
C GLU A 47 -3.61 12.14 -0.70
N LEU A 48 -2.37 12.27 -0.26
CA LEU A 48 -1.91 12.00 1.09
C LEU A 48 -1.14 13.23 1.60
N ALA A 49 -1.14 13.37 2.92
CA ALA A 49 -0.38 14.44 3.58
C ALA A 49 1.12 14.37 3.20
N HIS A 50 1.78 15.52 3.27
CA HIS A 50 3.21 15.64 2.98
C HIS A 50 4.07 14.65 3.80
N GLU A 51 3.73 14.48 5.08
CA GLU A 51 4.45 13.62 6.03
C GLU A 51 3.65 12.34 6.30
N TRP A 52 2.96 11.82 5.28
CA TRP A 52 2.19 10.60 5.46
C TRP A 52 3.13 9.40 5.62
N GLU A 53 2.99 8.71 6.74
CA GLU A 53 3.63 7.44 7.05
C GLU A 53 2.53 6.45 7.39
N GLY A 54 2.60 5.27 6.79
CA GLY A 54 1.61 4.24 7.04
C GLY A 54 1.71 3.10 6.05
N ARG A 55 0.58 2.43 5.86
CA ARG A 55 0.47 1.28 4.99
C ARG A 55 -0.77 1.33 4.10
N VAL A 56 -0.66 0.67 2.96
CA VAL A 56 -1.73 0.45 2.00
C VAL A 56 -1.94 -1.05 1.88
N GLN A 57 -3.20 -1.51 1.95
CA GLN A 57 -3.52 -2.93 1.76
C GLN A 57 -4.83 -3.12 1.00
N LYS A 58 -4.98 -4.30 0.39
CA LYS A 58 -6.30 -4.79 -0.02
C LYS A 58 -7.10 -5.21 1.21
N VAL A 59 -8.34 -4.73 1.32
CA VAL A 59 -9.30 -5.14 2.34
C VAL A 59 -10.11 -6.31 1.77
N SER A 60 -10.11 -7.45 2.46
CA SER A 60 -10.78 -8.68 2.02
C SER A 60 -11.95 -9.12 2.94
N GLY A 61 -12.32 -8.24 3.88
CA GLY A 61 -13.22 -8.55 4.99
C GLY A 61 -13.08 -7.47 6.05
N ALA A 62 -12.40 -7.79 7.15
CA ALA A 62 -11.98 -6.83 8.16
C ALA A 62 -10.63 -6.19 7.81
N THR A 63 -10.36 -4.99 8.36
CA THR A 63 -9.06 -4.30 8.20
C THR A 63 -7.90 -5.00 8.92
N THR A 64 -8.22 -5.92 9.82
CA THR A 64 -7.28 -6.74 10.60
C THR A 64 -6.97 -8.10 9.98
N ASP A 65 -7.70 -8.49 8.93
CA ASP A 65 -7.50 -9.77 8.25
C ASP A 65 -6.11 -9.86 7.63
N PRO A 66 -5.56 -11.08 7.47
CA PRO A 66 -4.26 -11.26 6.86
C PRO A 66 -4.16 -10.60 5.49
N ALA A 67 -3.10 -9.80 5.29
CA ALA A 67 -2.96 -9.01 4.08
C ALA A 67 -1.50 -8.69 3.77
N THR A 68 -1.22 -8.62 2.47
CA THR A 68 0.01 -8.01 1.96
C THR A 68 -0.04 -6.51 2.23
N TRP A 69 1.01 -5.97 2.83
CA TRP A 69 1.11 -4.55 3.14
C TRP A 69 2.12 -3.89 2.19
N ALA A 70 1.76 -2.75 1.60
CA ALA A 70 2.75 -1.78 1.16
C ALA A 70 2.95 -0.76 2.27
N GLU A 71 4.11 -0.74 2.88
CA GLU A 71 4.47 0.20 3.93
C GLU A 71 5.23 1.37 3.26
N ILE A 72 4.83 2.61 3.56
CA ILE A 72 5.42 3.82 2.96
C ILE A 72 5.66 4.86 4.05
N HIS A 73 6.83 5.48 4.02
CA HIS A 73 7.17 6.69 4.77
C HIS A 73 7.61 7.76 3.79
N PHE A 74 6.73 8.71 3.48
CA PHE A 74 7.04 9.83 2.59
C PHE A 74 7.88 10.90 3.28
N ASN A 75 8.82 11.49 2.54
CA ASN A 75 9.61 12.66 2.96
C ASN A 75 10.24 12.51 4.36
N ALA A 76 10.76 11.31 4.63
CA ALA A 76 11.35 10.92 5.91
C ALA A 76 12.76 11.50 6.07
N TRP A 77 13.71 10.68 6.56
CA TRP A 77 15.11 11.07 6.69
C TRP A 77 15.66 11.63 5.38
N GLN A 78 16.28 12.82 5.44
CA GLN A 78 16.84 13.53 4.28
C GLN A 78 15.85 13.73 3.12
N ASN A 79 14.56 13.88 3.42
CA ASN A 79 13.49 14.04 2.42
C ASN A 79 13.39 12.84 1.45
N MET A 80 13.83 11.66 1.89
CA MET A 80 13.72 10.41 1.15
C MET A 80 12.38 9.74 1.40
N THR A 81 11.89 9.01 0.41
CA THR A 81 10.75 8.09 0.61
C THR A 81 11.28 6.68 0.82
N PHE A 82 10.83 6.03 1.89
CA PHE A 82 11.09 4.61 2.14
C PHE A 82 9.80 3.84 1.89
N ALA A 83 9.91 2.71 1.21
CA ALA A 83 8.79 1.79 1.05
C ALA A 83 9.25 0.35 0.96
N ASP A 84 8.41 -0.55 1.43
CA ASP A 84 8.58 -2.00 1.29
C ASP A 84 7.24 -2.70 1.11
N ILE A 85 7.30 -3.91 0.53
CA ILE A 85 6.18 -4.84 0.55
C ILE A 85 6.44 -5.87 1.63
N SER A 86 5.52 -5.95 2.58
CA SER A 86 5.63 -6.77 3.78
C SER A 86 4.54 -7.84 3.84
N LEU A 87 4.96 -9.04 4.24
CA LEU A 87 4.10 -10.19 4.50
C LEU A 87 4.01 -10.49 6.00
N ILE A 88 4.48 -9.58 6.87
CA ILE A 88 4.49 -9.80 8.33
C ILE A 88 3.08 -10.04 8.88
N ARG A 89 2.05 -9.59 8.15
CA ARG A 89 0.62 -9.78 8.46
C ARG A 89 -0.07 -10.76 7.53
N GLY A 90 0.68 -11.57 6.79
CA GLY A 90 0.17 -12.56 5.86
C GLY A 90 0.06 -12.04 4.43
N TYR A 91 -0.76 -12.72 3.63
CA TYR A 91 -0.85 -12.50 2.19
C TYR A 91 -2.30 -12.61 1.75
N ASN A 92 -2.75 -11.63 0.96
CA ASN A 92 -4.05 -11.71 0.28
C ASN A 92 -4.00 -11.32 -1.19
N GLY A 93 -2.82 -11.01 -1.71
CA GLY A 93 -2.62 -10.68 -3.11
C GLY A 93 -1.23 -10.10 -3.36
N SER A 94 -0.74 -10.32 -4.57
CA SER A 94 0.51 -9.75 -5.07
C SER A 94 0.40 -8.22 -5.14
N MET A 95 1.46 -7.52 -4.78
CA MET A 95 1.53 -6.07 -4.81
C MET A 95 2.90 -5.62 -5.29
N MET A 96 2.92 -4.52 -6.04
CA MET A 96 4.14 -3.84 -6.43
C MET A 96 3.97 -2.36 -6.13
N PHE A 97 5.01 -1.77 -5.57
CA PHE A 97 5.14 -0.34 -5.34
C PHE A 97 6.29 0.19 -6.20
N SER A 98 6.05 1.34 -6.81
CA SER A 98 7.01 2.03 -7.67
C SER A 98 6.85 3.52 -7.47
N SER A 99 7.94 4.25 -7.31
CA SER A 99 7.94 5.69 -7.50
C SER A 99 7.74 6.04 -8.98
N SER A 100 7.25 7.24 -9.25
CA SER A 100 6.98 7.71 -10.62
C SER A 100 8.25 8.00 -11.42
N ASP A 101 9.35 8.28 -10.74
CA ASP A 101 10.69 8.49 -11.33
C ASP A 101 11.49 7.18 -11.50
N GLY A 102 10.95 6.06 -11.01
CA GLY A 102 11.56 4.73 -11.10
C GLY A 102 12.78 4.51 -10.19
N THR A 103 13.04 5.40 -9.23
CA THR A 103 14.17 5.24 -8.30
C THR A 103 13.88 4.28 -7.15
N LEU A 104 12.60 4.06 -6.83
CA LEU A 104 12.14 3.16 -5.79
C LEU A 104 11.20 2.12 -6.40
N HIS A 105 11.60 0.85 -6.31
CA HIS A 105 10.80 -0.29 -6.76
C HIS A 105 10.89 -1.40 -5.73
N THR A 106 9.74 -1.84 -5.22
CA THR A 106 9.62 -2.95 -4.29
C THR A 106 8.34 -3.71 -4.59
N GLY A 107 8.34 -5.03 -4.43
CA GLY A 107 7.23 -5.82 -4.93
C GLY A 107 7.34 -7.28 -4.61
N MET A 108 6.18 -7.92 -4.58
CA MET A 108 6.06 -9.36 -4.67
C MET A 108 5.10 -9.68 -5.82
N THR A 109 5.60 -10.41 -6.81
CA THR A 109 4.75 -11.07 -7.79
C THR A 109 4.37 -12.46 -7.26
N GLY A 110 3.18 -12.94 -7.64
CA GLY A 110 2.76 -14.28 -7.28
C GLY A 110 3.72 -15.31 -7.86
N ASN A 111 4.12 -16.26 -7.02
CA ASN A 111 5.00 -17.43 -7.22
C ASN A 111 6.51 -17.16 -7.18
N LEU A 112 7.03 -17.08 -5.95
CA LEU A 112 8.39 -17.53 -5.63
C LEU A 112 8.39 -18.66 -4.57
N TRP A 113 7.41 -19.55 -4.60
CA TRP A 113 7.44 -20.88 -3.98
C TRP A 113 6.43 -21.77 -4.72
N THR A 114 6.91 -22.68 -5.55
CA THR A 114 6.15 -23.86 -5.97
C THR A 114 6.62 -25.01 -5.10
N GLU A 115 5.76 -25.48 -4.18
CA GLU A 115 5.80 -26.86 -3.71
C GLU A 115 4.66 -27.62 -4.40
#